data_AF-A0A849T5U3-F1
#
_entry.id   AF-A0A849T5U3-F1
#
_cell.length_a   1.000
_cell.length_b   1.000
_cell.length_c   1.000
_cell.angle_alpha   90.00
_cell.angle_beta   90.00
_cell.angle_gamma   90.00
#
_symmetry.space_group_name_H-M   'P 1'
#
loop_
_entity.id
_entity.type
_entity.pdbx_description
1 polymer ?
#
loop_
_entity_poly.entity_id
_entity_poly.type
_entity_poly.pdbx_seq_one_letter_code
_entity_poly.pdbx_strand_id
1 'polypeptide(L)'
;MSPNECQIFWTNLESIKNVMQLSDDEFSNSLGLTLSELNKFKIRGATPPLLSVFQIAEKYNFHLEDLLNSQFKLIFNKNNANSNSLNQRYTSGAYSKTRPITNILNYVEVNFGERAKINLLRKFQLNEDFISNPNSSVNIHLISDIALYLKDLYNFSNLDFFKMGQRTPNVASNQVITDKLSQYRKIEDMYVHFVEEMSPMFDYNYDYKIKSLNAVEMIIDSIPRSEVLDELEIRQSEFGNNQVCLTRMGVISSVPVARFGKDSFSRVTKVKSLYEGECTNTYRVVFNRP
;
A
#
# COMPACT_ATOMS: atom_id res chain seq x y z
N MET A 1 -18.34 25.19 11.79
CA MET A 1 -17.18 25.79 11.13
C MET A 1 -17.07 27.25 11.51
N SER A 2 -15.87 27.74 11.74
CA SER A 2 -15.61 29.17 11.85
C SER A 2 -15.87 29.86 10.50
N PRO A 3 -16.14 31.18 10.48
CA PRO A 3 -16.29 31.93 9.23
C PRO A 3 -15.10 31.73 8.26
N ASN A 4 -13.88 31.63 8.80
CA ASN A 4 -12.67 31.39 8.03
C ASN A 4 -12.67 29.99 7.38
N GLU A 5 -13.07 28.95 8.12
CA GLU A 5 -13.18 27.59 7.57
C GLU A 5 -14.23 27.50 6.45
N CYS A 6 -15.38 28.17 6.60
CA CYS A 6 -16.39 28.24 5.53
C CYS A 6 -15.85 28.94 4.28
N GLN A 7 -15.07 30.01 4.45
CA GLN A 7 -14.46 30.73 3.32
C GLN A 7 -13.43 29.85 2.59
N ILE A 8 -12.56 29.17 3.33
CA ILE A 8 -11.58 28.22 2.77
C ILE A 8 -12.30 27.11 2.00
N PHE A 9 -13.32 26.51 2.63
CA PHE A 9 -14.13 25.45 2.04
C PHE A 9 -14.72 25.86 0.68
N TRP A 10 -15.39 27.02 0.61
CA TRP A 10 -16.00 27.50 -0.63
C TRP A 10 -14.98 27.88 -1.69
N THR A 11 -13.85 28.46 -1.29
CA THR A 11 -12.74 28.77 -2.20
C THR A 11 -12.18 27.50 -2.85
N ASN A 12 -12.09 26.42 -2.08
CA ASN A 12 -11.61 25.12 -2.55
C ASN A 12 -12.63 24.44 -3.47
N LEU A 13 -13.92 24.49 -3.14
CA LEU A 13 -15.00 24.03 -4.03
C LEU A 13 -15.03 24.77 -5.37
N GLU A 14 -14.87 26.10 -5.36
CA GLU A 14 -14.75 26.89 -6.60
C GLU A 14 -13.48 26.56 -7.37
N SER A 15 -12.38 26.24 -6.68
CA SER A 15 -11.17 25.76 -7.34
C SER A 15 -11.42 24.45 -8.09
N ILE A 16 -12.16 23.51 -7.50
CA ILE A 16 -12.56 22.26 -8.18
C ILE A 16 -13.37 22.58 -9.43
N LYS A 17 -14.43 23.40 -9.30
CA LYS A 17 -15.28 23.81 -10.42
C LYS A 17 -14.44 24.36 -11.57
N ASN A 18 -13.55 25.30 -11.29
CA ASN A 18 -12.73 25.98 -12.29
C ASN A 18 -11.73 25.03 -12.97
N VAL A 19 -11.09 24.15 -12.20
CA VAL A 19 -10.07 23.21 -12.71
C VAL A 19 -10.71 22.13 -13.57
N MET A 20 -11.88 21.65 -13.16
CA MET A 20 -12.68 20.69 -13.93
C MET A 20 -13.48 21.35 -15.07
N GLN A 21 -13.38 22.69 -15.22
CA GLN A 21 -14.11 23.48 -16.22
C GLN A 21 -15.63 23.25 -16.19
N LEU A 22 -16.21 23.08 -15.01
CA LEU A 22 -17.64 22.82 -14.84
C LEU A 22 -18.43 24.12 -14.91
N SER A 23 -19.53 24.09 -15.65
CA SER A 23 -20.58 25.10 -15.54
C SER A 23 -21.22 25.10 -14.15
N ASP A 24 -21.94 26.17 -13.79
CA ASP A 24 -22.66 26.23 -12.51
C ASP A 24 -23.71 25.11 -12.36
N ASP A 25 -24.39 24.74 -13.46
CA ASP A 25 -25.37 23.66 -13.47
C ASP A 25 -24.70 22.28 -13.29
N GLU A 26 -23.60 22.01 -13.99
CA GLU A 26 -22.84 20.77 -13.81
C GLU A 26 -22.28 20.65 -12.39
N PHE A 27 -21.82 21.77 -11.85
CA PHE A 27 -21.28 21.82 -10.49
C PHE A 27 -22.39 21.60 -9.44
N SER A 28 -23.55 22.25 -9.57
CA SER A 28 -24.68 22.01 -8.67
C SER A 28 -25.16 20.57 -8.76
N ASN A 29 -25.27 20.02 -9.97
CA ASN A 29 -25.66 18.63 -10.20
C ASN A 29 -24.65 17.65 -9.57
N SER A 30 -23.36 17.95 -9.61
CA SER A 30 -22.33 17.12 -8.97
C SER A 30 -22.42 17.12 -7.43
N LEU A 31 -22.97 18.18 -6.82
CA LEU A 31 -23.34 18.22 -5.40
C LEU A 31 -24.70 17.56 -5.12
N GLY A 32 -25.43 17.09 -6.13
CA GLY A 32 -26.81 16.64 -5.94
C GLY A 32 -27.75 17.78 -5.47
N LEU A 33 -27.45 19.02 -5.86
CA LEU A 33 -28.23 20.21 -5.53
C LEU A 33 -28.78 20.85 -6.81
N THR A 34 -29.93 21.50 -6.69
CA THR A 34 -30.35 22.47 -7.70
C THR A 34 -29.47 23.72 -7.68
N LEU A 35 -29.37 24.43 -8.80
CA LEU A 35 -28.64 25.69 -8.87
C LEU A 35 -29.14 26.73 -7.84
N SER A 36 -30.46 26.75 -7.60
CA SER A 36 -31.08 27.61 -6.59
C SER A 36 -30.59 27.29 -5.18
N GLU A 37 -30.48 26.01 -4.82
CA GLU A 37 -29.96 25.57 -3.52
C GLU A 37 -28.49 25.89 -3.36
N LEU A 38 -27.68 25.63 -4.39
CA LEU A 38 -26.26 25.97 -4.40
C LEU A 38 -26.05 27.46 -4.09
N ASN A 39 -26.79 28.34 -4.77
CA ASN A 39 -26.71 29.78 -4.55
C ASN A 39 -27.14 30.19 -3.14
N LYS A 40 -28.17 29.54 -2.58
CA LYS A 40 -28.58 29.78 -1.18
C LYS A 40 -27.47 29.44 -0.19
N PHE A 41 -26.76 28.32 -0.39
CA PHE A 41 -25.64 27.95 0.49
C PHE A 41 -24.46 28.93 0.37
N LYS A 42 -24.08 29.32 -0.86
CA LYS A 42 -23.03 30.33 -1.11
C LYS A 42 -23.34 31.65 -0.41
N ILE A 43 -24.55 32.20 -0.60
CA ILE A 43 -24.96 33.49 0.00
C ILE A 43 -24.96 33.41 1.53
N ARG A 44 -25.40 32.30 2.09
CA ARG A 44 -25.46 32.09 3.55
C ARG A 44 -24.11 31.78 4.19
N GLY A 45 -23.06 31.55 3.39
CA GLY A 45 -21.78 31.05 3.89
C GLY A 45 -21.90 29.70 4.61
N ALA A 46 -22.92 28.92 4.26
CA ALA A 46 -23.20 27.62 4.87
C ALA A 46 -22.62 26.50 4.01
N THR A 47 -22.24 25.38 4.63
CA THR A 47 -21.79 24.20 3.90
C THR A 47 -22.97 23.47 3.26
N PRO A 48 -22.82 22.93 2.04
CA PRO A 48 -23.76 21.95 1.50
C PRO A 48 -23.94 20.76 2.45
N PRO A 49 -24.98 19.93 2.25
CA PRO A 49 -25.12 18.67 2.97
C PRO A 49 -23.83 17.85 2.84
N LEU A 50 -23.35 17.29 3.95
CA LEU A 50 -22.07 16.58 3.98
C LEU A 50 -22.02 15.45 2.93
N LEU A 51 -23.16 14.79 2.70
CA LEU A 51 -23.32 13.75 1.69
C LEU A 51 -23.01 14.25 0.27
N SER A 52 -23.46 15.45 -0.09
CA SER A 52 -23.16 16.10 -1.37
C SER A 52 -21.66 16.32 -1.57
N VAL A 53 -21.00 16.75 -0.48
CA VAL A 53 -19.55 17.00 -0.50
C VAL A 53 -18.79 15.68 -0.63
N PHE A 54 -19.25 14.62 0.04
CA PHE A 54 -18.70 13.27 -0.13
C PHE A 54 -18.83 12.77 -1.57
N GLN A 55 -19.97 12.98 -2.22
CA GLN A 55 -20.17 12.56 -3.62
C GLN A 55 -19.19 13.25 -4.57
N ILE A 56 -18.96 14.56 -4.39
CA ILE A 56 -17.94 15.28 -5.16
C ILE A 56 -16.53 14.78 -4.84
N ALA A 57 -16.21 14.59 -3.56
CA ALA A 57 -14.90 14.07 -3.13
C ALA A 57 -14.60 12.71 -3.77
N GLU A 58 -15.60 11.83 -3.83
CA GLU A 58 -15.50 10.54 -4.51
C GLU A 58 -15.37 10.72 -6.03
N LYS A 59 -16.19 11.57 -6.64
CA LYS A 59 -16.21 11.79 -8.10
C LYS A 59 -14.89 12.37 -8.62
N TYR A 60 -14.27 13.30 -7.89
CA TYR A 60 -13.07 14.01 -8.32
C TYR A 60 -11.81 13.63 -7.54
N ASN A 61 -11.87 12.53 -6.79
CA ASN A 61 -10.71 11.89 -6.17
C ASN A 61 -9.89 12.81 -5.23
N PHE A 62 -10.54 13.38 -4.22
CA PHE A 62 -9.86 14.14 -3.16
C PHE A 62 -10.43 13.79 -1.77
N HIS A 63 -9.70 14.06 -0.69
CA HIS A 63 -10.21 13.83 0.67
C HIS A 63 -11.00 15.03 1.18
N LEU A 64 -12.07 14.77 1.95
CA LEU A 64 -12.89 15.83 2.53
C LEU A 64 -12.05 16.78 3.41
N GLU A 65 -11.07 16.26 4.14
CA GLU A 65 -10.17 17.09 4.97
C GLU A 65 -9.36 18.08 4.13
N ASP A 66 -9.06 17.73 2.87
CA ASP A 66 -8.31 18.60 1.97
C ASP A 66 -9.11 19.88 1.66
N LEU A 67 -10.45 19.83 1.67
CA LEU A 67 -11.28 21.03 1.45
C LEU A 67 -11.13 22.09 2.54
N LEU A 68 -10.56 21.73 3.69
CA LEU A 68 -10.28 22.68 4.78
C LEU A 68 -8.83 23.19 4.74
N ASN A 69 -8.03 22.67 3.81
CA ASN A 69 -6.64 23.06 3.64
C ASN A 69 -6.54 24.24 2.66
N SER A 70 -5.86 25.32 3.07
CA SER A 70 -5.64 26.50 2.23
C SER A 70 -4.78 26.21 0.98
N GLN A 71 -4.06 25.09 0.95
CA GLN A 71 -3.24 24.65 -0.19
C GLN A 71 -3.97 23.68 -1.14
N PHE A 72 -5.27 23.43 -0.96
CA PHE A 72 -6.04 22.46 -1.73
C PHE A 72 -5.88 22.60 -3.25
N LYS A 73 -5.92 23.82 -3.80
CA LYS A 73 -5.84 24.06 -5.25
C LYS A 73 -4.55 23.50 -5.86
N LEU A 74 -3.43 23.57 -5.14
CA LEU A 74 -2.15 23.00 -5.58
C LEU A 74 -2.19 21.46 -5.58
N ILE A 75 -2.80 20.88 -4.56
CA ILE A 75 -2.97 19.43 -4.42
C ILE A 75 -3.89 18.90 -5.54
N PHE A 76 -5.04 19.54 -5.74
CA PHE A 76 -6.03 19.14 -6.74
C PHE A 76 -5.51 19.25 -8.18
N ASN A 77 -4.80 20.33 -8.51
CA ASN A 77 -4.18 20.51 -9.83
C ASN A 77 -3.10 19.47 -10.09
N LYS A 78 -2.27 19.18 -9.09
CA LYS A 78 -1.21 18.17 -9.20
C LYS A 78 -1.79 16.77 -9.42
N ASN A 79 -2.91 16.46 -8.77
CA ASN A 79 -3.58 15.17 -8.90
C ASN A 79 -4.26 14.99 -10.27
N ASN A 80 -4.82 16.05 -10.85
CA ASN A 80 -5.51 15.99 -12.13
C ASN A 80 -4.61 16.16 -13.36
N ALA A 81 -3.54 16.95 -13.27
CA ALA A 81 -2.63 17.16 -14.41
C ALA A 81 -1.77 15.92 -14.72
N ASN A 82 -1.60 15.02 -13.76
CA ASN A 82 -0.71 13.86 -13.82
C ASN A 82 -1.43 12.54 -13.53
N SER A 83 -2.73 12.40 -13.85
CA SER A 83 -3.57 11.25 -13.46
C SER A 83 -3.02 9.86 -13.86
N ASN A 84 -2.03 9.80 -14.74
CA ASN A 84 -1.37 8.57 -15.17
C ASN A 84 0.06 8.36 -14.63
N SER A 85 0.68 9.35 -13.96
CA SER A 85 2.03 9.20 -13.42
C SER A 85 2.01 9.08 -11.90
N LEU A 86 2.65 8.01 -11.42
CA LEU A 86 2.89 7.81 -10.00
C LEU A 86 3.68 9.00 -9.42
N ASN A 87 3.38 9.39 -8.18
CA ASN A 87 4.12 10.44 -7.50
C ASN A 87 5.64 10.16 -7.54
N GLN A 88 6.44 11.16 -7.91
CA GLN A 88 7.89 11.03 -8.10
C GLN A 88 8.62 10.43 -6.88
N ARG A 89 8.10 10.67 -5.67
CA ARG A 89 8.63 10.06 -4.44
C ARG A 89 8.63 8.53 -4.49
N TYR A 90 7.79 7.90 -5.28
CA TYR A 90 7.67 6.44 -5.40
C TYR A 90 8.35 5.87 -6.66
N THR A 91 8.87 6.72 -7.54
CA THR A 91 9.47 6.31 -8.82
C THR A 91 11.00 6.26 -8.79
N SER A 92 11.66 7.06 -7.96
CA SER A 92 13.11 6.96 -7.72
C SER A 92 13.41 5.69 -6.91
N GLY A 93 14.43 4.92 -7.27
CA GLY A 93 14.76 3.65 -6.61
C GLY A 93 13.64 2.60 -6.75
N ALA A 94 12.91 2.62 -7.87
CA ALA A 94 11.74 1.76 -8.09
C ALA A 94 12.14 0.31 -8.45
N TYR A 95 12.74 -0.40 -7.50
CA TYR A 95 13.20 -1.78 -7.67
C TYR A 95 12.15 -2.83 -7.31
N SER A 96 11.07 -2.45 -6.62
CA SER A 96 10.00 -3.38 -6.22
C SER A 96 8.98 -3.51 -7.33
N LYS A 97 8.49 -4.73 -7.59
CA LYS A 97 7.30 -4.88 -8.44
C LYS A 97 6.04 -4.43 -7.71
N THR A 98 4.98 -4.13 -8.44
CA THR A 98 3.67 -3.75 -7.87
C THR A 98 2.95 -4.89 -7.15
N ARG A 99 3.40 -6.15 -7.29
CA ARG A 99 2.76 -7.33 -6.68
C ARG A 99 2.46 -7.20 -5.18
N PRO A 100 3.39 -6.72 -4.32
CA PRO A 100 3.07 -6.50 -2.91
C PRO A 100 1.94 -5.49 -2.70
N ILE A 101 1.86 -4.43 -3.52
CA ILE A 101 0.77 -3.46 -3.50
C ILE A 101 -0.56 -4.14 -3.88
N THR A 102 -0.57 -4.92 -4.96
CA THR A 102 -1.75 -5.70 -5.37
C THR A 102 -2.24 -6.62 -4.26
N ASN A 103 -1.31 -7.30 -3.57
CA ASN A 103 -1.65 -8.17 -2.43
C ASN A 103 -2.26 -7.38 -1.27
N ILE A 104 -1.71 -6.20 -0.94
CA ILE A 104 -2.25 -5.31 0.10
C ILE A 104 -3.68 -4.88 -0.27
N LEU A 105 -3.89 -4.40 -1.50
CA LEU A 105 -5.20 -3.92 -1.97
C LEU A 105 -6.25 -5.04 -1.96
N ASN A 106 -5.89 -6.23 -2.43
CA ASN A 106 -6.78 -7.40 -2.38
C ASN A 106 -7.10 -7.81 -0.94
N TYR A 107 -6.12 -7.76 -0.02
CA TYR A 107 -6.37 -8.03 1.39
C TYR A 107 -7.36 -7.03 1.99
N VAL A 108 -7.19 -5.74 1.69
CA VAL A 108 -8.08 -4.69 2.18
C VAL A 108 -9.48 -4.84 1.61
N GLU A 109 -9.61 -5.09 0.31
CA GLU A 109 -10.90 -5.34 -0.35
C GLU A 109 -11.65 -6.51 0.27
N VAL A 110 -10.99 -7.64 0.50
CA VAL A 110 -11.64 -8.84 1.06
C VAL A 110 -12.10 -8.62 2.50
N ASN A 111 -11.37 -7.87 3.33
CA ASN A 111 -11.71 -7.71 4.75
C ASN A 111 -12.50 -6.43 5.08
N PHE A 112 -12.40 -5.38 4.26
CA PHE A 112 -12.98 -4.06 4.51
C PHE A 112 -13.85 -3.55 3.34
N GLY A 113 -13.98 -4.32 2.27
CA GLY A 113 -14.79 -4.01 1.10
C GLY A 113 -14.07 -3.16 0.06
N GLU A 114 -14.67 -3.13 -1.15
CA GLU A 114 -14.16 -2.41 -2.32
C GLU A 114 -13.93 -0.91 -2.05
N ARG A 115 -14.82 -0.28 -1.26
CA ARG A 115 -14.69 1.14 -0.90
C ARG A 115 -13.37 1.46 -0.19
N ALA A 116 -12.88 0.56 0.68
CA ALA A 116 -11.61 0.74 1.36
C ALA A 116 -10.42 0.66 0.39
N LYS A 117 -10.47 -0.27 -0.56
CA LYS A 117 -9.48 -0.37 -1.65
C LYS A 117 -9.47 0.90 -2.51
N ILE A 118 -10.65 1.37 -2.94
CA ILE A 118 -10.76 2.62 -3.70
C ILE A 118 -10.14 3.77 -2.90
N ASN A 119 -10.46 3.90 -1.61
CA ASN A 119 -9.89 4.96 -0.77
C ASN A 119 -8.36 4.91 -0.68
N LEU A 120 -7.75 3.71 -0.67
CA LEU A 120 -6.30 3.57 -0.75
C LEU A 120 -5.74 3.98 -2.10
N LEU A 121 -6.34 3.52 -3.20
CA LEU A 121 -5.93 3.92 -4.55
C LEU A 121 -5.95 5.45 -4.69
N ARG A 122 -7.01 6.08 -4.20
CA ARG A 122 -7.17 7.53 -4.14
C ARG A 122 -6.09 8.21 -3.30
N LYS A 123 -5.91 7.76 -2.05
CA LYS A 123 -4.94 8.32 -1.11
C LYS A 123 -3.51 8.35 -1.67
N PHE A 124 -3.13 7.27 -2.34
CA PHE A 124 -1.78 7.08 -2.87
C PHE A 124 -1.65 7.44 -4.36
N GLN A 125 -2.71 7.95 -4.98
CA GLN A 125 -2.76 8.33 -6.39
C GLN A 125 -2.35 7.17 -7.31
N LEU A 126 -2.87 5.98 -7.01
CA LEU A 126 -2.59 4.76 -7.75
C LEU A 126 -3.67 4.55 -8.80
N ASN A 127 -3.26 4.41 -10.05
CA ASN A 127 -4.12 4.02 -11.16
C ASN A 127 -4.27 2.48 -11.19
N GLU A 128 -5.48 1.97 -11.39
CA GLU A 128 -5.73 0.52 -11.51
C GLU A 128 -4.95 -0.12 -12.67
N ASP A 129 -4.77 0.58 -13.78
CA ASP A 129 -3.95 0.12 -14.91
C ASP A 129 -2.48 -0.04 -14.51
N PHE A 130 -1.98 0.88 -13.67
CA PHE A 130 -0.61 0.80 -13.15
C PHE A 130 -0.44 -0.40 -12.21
N ILE A 131 -1.42 -0.67 -11.35
CA ILE A 131 -1.40 -1.77 -10.38
C ILE A 131 -1.62 -3.13 -11.05
N SER A 132 -2.46 -3.20 -12.07
CA SER A 132 -2.74 -4.42 -12.81
C SER A 132 -1.59 -4.86 -13.70
N ASN A 133 -0.69 -3.94 -14.08
CA ASN A 133 0.55 -4.28 -14.79
C ASN A 133 1.61 -4.88 -13.81
N PRO A 134 1.95 -6.17 -13.92
CA PRO A 134 2.89 -6.83 -13.01
C PRO A 134 4.35 -6.40 -13.20
N ASN A 135 4.66 -5.72 -14.32
CA ASN A 135 6.00 -5.24 -14.62
C ASN A 135 6.25 -3.82 -14.09
N SER A 136 5.18 -3.09 -13.76
CA SER A 136 5.26 -1.81 -13.07
C SER A 136 6.11 -1.95 -11.81
N SER A 137 6.95 -0.94 -11.59
CA SER A 137 7.86 -0.95 -10.45
C SER A 137 7.67 0.30 -9.60
N VAL A 138 7.85 0.15 -8.30
CA VAL A 138 7.69 1.16 -7.26
C VAL A 138 8.85 1.00 -6.27
N ASN A 139 9.16 2.05 -5.52
CA ASN A 139 10.12 1.92 -4.43
C ASN A 139 9.47 1.46 -3.12
N ILE A 140 10.32 1.19 -2.13
CA ILE A 140 9.90 0.70 -0.82
C ILE A 140 9.03 1.71 -0.04
N HIS A 141 9.12 3.02 -0.34
CA HIS A 141 8.36 4.04 0.37
C HIS A 141 6.86 3.89 0.14
N LEU A 142 6.42 3.52 -1.07
CA LEU A 142 5.00 3.33 -1.31
C LEU A 142 4.42 2.21 -0.43
N ILE A 143 5.09 1.06 -0.38
CA ILE A 143 4.66 -0.08 0.45
C ILE A 143 4.65 0.32 1.93
N SER A 144 5.68 1.06 2.35
CA SER A 144 5.84 1.53 3.73
C SER A 144 4.75 2.51 4.14
N ASP A 145 4.47 3.51 3.29
CA ASP A 145 3.47 4.54 3.56
C ASP A 145 2.06 3.96 3.56
N ILE A 146 1.74 3.00 2.67
CA ILE A 146 0.47 2.26 2.71
C ILE A 146 0.35 1.49 4.03
N ALA A 147 1.42 0.80 4.47
CA ALA A 147 1.37 0.03 5.70
C ALA A 147 1.18 0.91 6.94
N LEU A 148 1.82 2.08 7.00
CA LEU A 148 1.59 3.07 8.07
C LEU A 148 0.17 3.61 8.03
N TYR A 149 -0.34 3.96 6.85
CA TYR A 149 -1.71 4.45 6.71
C TYR A 149 -2.75 3.41 7.16
N LEU A 150 -2.54 2.12 6.85
CA LEU A 150 -3.41 1.05 7.34
C LEU A 150 -3.35 0.89 8.85
N LYS A 151 -2.17 1.06 9.46
CA LYS A 151 -2.04 1.06 10.92
C LYS A 151 -2.79 2.23 11.54
N ASP A 152 -2.58 3.43 11.02
CA ASP A 152 -3.06 4.65 11.67
C ASP A 152 -4.56 4.90 11.44
N LEU A 153 -5.06 4.64 10.22
CA LEU A 153 -6.47 4.91 9.89
C LEU A 153 -7.37 3.70 10.15
N TYR A 154 -6.91 2.50 9.80
CA TYR A 154 -7.71 1.28 9.90
C TYR A 154 -7.42 0.48 11.17
N ASN A 155 -6.54 0.98 12.05
CA ASN A 155 -6.15 0.32 13.30
C ASN A 155 -5.65 -1.12 13.09
N PHE A 156 -4.93 -1.37 11.98
CA PHE A 156 -4.37 -2.69 11.73
C PHE A 156 -3.41 -3.08 12.86
N SER A 157 -3.67 -4.24 13.45
CA SER A 157 -2.81 -4.84 14.45
C SER A 157 -1.59 -5.47 13.79
N ASN A 158 -0.57 -5.81 14.59
CA ASN A 158 0.59 -6.57 14.10
C ASN A 158 0.17 -7.91 13.45
N LEU A 159 -0.89 -8.53 13.96
CA LEU A 159 -1.43 -9.78 13.41
C LEU A 159 -2.04 -9.58 12.03
N ASP A 160 -2.65 -8.43 11.76
CA ASP A 160 -3.25 -8.15 10.44
C ASP A 160 -2.19 -8.03 9.35
N PHE A 161 -1.07 -7.37 9.63
CA PHE A 161 0.07 -7.33 8.69
C PHE A 161 0.66 -8.73 8.44
N PHE A 162 0.81 -9.53 9.49
CA PHE A 162 1.26 -10.91 9.33
C PHE A 162 0.29 -11.75 8.47
N LYS A 163 -1.01 -11.69 8.75
CA LYS A 163 -2.05 -12.37 7.95
C LYS A 163 -2.11 -11.88 6.52
N MET A 164 -1.88 -10.59 6.28
CA MET A 164 -1.80 -10.01 4.95
C MET A 164 -0.68 -10.65 4.13
N GLY A 165 0.50 -10.83 4.73
CA GLY A 165 1.59 -11.58 4.11
C GLY A 165 1.23 -13.03 3.80
N GLN A 166 0.58 -13.72 4.76
CA GLN A 166 0.17 -15.12 4.61
C GLN A 166 -0.82 -15.37 3.46
N ARG A 167 -1.56 -14.34 3.01
CA ARG A 167 -2.47 -14.47 1.88
C ARG A 167 -1.79 -14.47 0.51
N THR A 168 -0.49 -14.21 0.45
CA THR A 168 0.27 -14.12 -0.82
C THR A 168 0.03 -15.31 -1.75
N PRO A 169 0.08 -16.59 -1.32
CA PRO A 169 -0.14 -17.72 -2.23
C PRO A 169 -1.52 -17.77 -2.89
N ASN A 170 -2.54 -17.13 -2.29
CA ASN A 170 -3.91 -17.14 -2.80
C ASN A 170 -4.18 -16.04 -3.84
N VAL A 171 -3.24 -15.12 -4.07
CA VAL A 171 -3.42 -14.08 -5.08
C VAL A 171 -3.03 -14.66 -6.44
N ALA A 172 -3.97 -14.61 -7.40
CA ALA A 172 -3.91 -15.29 -8.71
C ALA A 172 -2.62 -15.06 -9.51
N SER A 173 -1.88 -13.98 -9.23
CA SER A 173 -0.59 -13.68 -9.85
C SER A 173 0.58 -14.55 -9.37
N ASN A 174 0.40 -15.37 -8.35
CA ASN A 174 1.46 -16.20 -7.75
C ASN A 174 1.47 -17.66 -8.23
N GLN A 175 0.71 -18.01 -9.26
CA GLN A 175 0.69 -19.38 -9.79
C GLN A 175 2.10 -19.87 -10.14
N VAL A 176 2.94 -19.03 -10.77
CA VAL A 176 4.34 -19.37 -11.09
C VAL A 176 5.16 -19.69 -9.84
N ILE A 177 4.93 -18.96 -8.74
CA ILE A 177 5.63 -19.18 -7.48
C ILE A 177 5.19 -20.51 -6.87
N THR A 178 3.88 -20.71 -6.80
CA THR A 178 3.27 -21.93 -6.27
C THR A 178 3.71 -23.16 -7.06
N ASP A 179 3.69 -23.09 -8.39
CA ASP A 179 4.08 -24.19 -9.28
C ASP A 179 5.53 -24.59 -9.06
N LYS A 180 6.45 -23.63 -8.99
CA LYS A 180 7.87 -23.90 -8.71
C LYS A 180 8.07 -24.53 -7.33
N LEU A 181 7.50 -23.93 -6.29
CA LEU A 181 7.63 -24.43 -4.92
C LEU A 181 6.99 -25.81 -4.73
N SER A 182 5.92 -26.11 -5.46
CA SER A 182 5.25 -27.40 -5.39
C SER A 182 6.12 -28.59 -5.82
N GLN A 183 7.22 -28.35 -6.54
CA GLN A 183 8.11 -29.41 -7.05
C GLN A 183 9.01 -30.03 -5.97
N TYR A 184 9.27 -29.30 -4.89
CA TYR A 184 10.20 -29.72 -3.84
C TYR A 184 9.52 -30.62 -2.82
N ARG A 185 10.14 -31.75 -2.46
CA ARG A 185 9.57 -32.67 -1.47
C ARG A 185 9.85 -32.26 -0.03
N LYS A 186 11.02 -31.66 0.22
CA LYS A 186 11.46 -31.25 1.54
C LYS A 186 11.18 -29.77 1.75
N ILE A 187 10.70 -29.41 2.93
CA ILE A 187 10.37 -28.03 3.30
C ILE A 187 11.62 -27.14 3.32
N GLU A 188 12.77 -27.71 3.68
CA GLU A 188 14.07 -27.07 3.65
C GLU A 188 14.41 -26.60 2.23
N ASP A 189 14.28 -27.49 1.25
CA ASP A 189 14.58 -27.20 -0.15
C ASP A 189 13.62 -26.12 -0.71
N MET A 190 12.34 -26.15 -0.31
CA MET A 190 11.37 -25.10 -0.67
C MET A 190 11.82 -23.73 -0.17
N TYR A 191 12.27 -23.66 1.10
CA TYR A 191 12.70 -22.41 1.70
C TYR A 191 14.01 -21.90 1.10
N VAL A 192 14.97 -22.79 0.83
CA VAL A 192 16.22 -22.42 0.15
C VAL A 192 15.92 -21.79 -1.20
N HIS A 193 15.11 -22.48 -2.02
CA HIS A 193 14.74 -21.97 -3.35
C HIS A 193 13.95 -20.67 -3.27
N PHE A 194 12.98 -20.56 -2.34
CA PHE A 194 12.23 -19.33 -2.12
C PHE A 194 13.15 -18.15 -1.78
N VAL A 195 14.10 -18.34 -0.87
CA VAL A 195 14.99 -17.27 -0.39
C VAL A 195 16.00 -16.90 -1.47
N GLU A 196 16.69 -17.86 -2.06
CA GLU A 196 17.84 -17.60 -2.93
C GLU A 196 17.43 -17.24 -4.36
N GLU A 197 16.36 -17.85 -4.88
CA GLU A 197 15.98 -17.69 -6.29
C GLU A 197 14.73 -16.84 -6.50
N MET A 198 13.75 -16.93 -5.59
CA MET A 198 12.43 -16.33 -5.81
C MET A 198 12.29 -14.96 -5.17
N SER A 199 12.86 -14.74 -3.98
CA SER A 199 12.77 -13.47 -3.26
C SER A 199 13.20 -12.25 -4.09
N PRO A 200 14.26 -12.31 -4.93
CA PRO A 200 14.64 -11.17 -5.77
C PRO A 200 13.62 -10.83 -6.86
N MET A 201 12.74 -11.77 -7.23
CA MET A 201 11.72 -11.56 -8.27
C MET A 201 10.56 -10.67 -7.80
N PHE A 202 10.40 -10.46 -6.50
CA PHE A 202 9.30 -9.66 -5.95
C PHE A 202 9.70 -8.67 -4.85
N ASP A 203 10.85 -8.85 -4.18
CA ASP A 203 11.37 -7.92 -3.19
C ASP A 203 12.87 -7.66 -3.40
N TYR A 204 13.20 -7.07 -4.56
CA TYR A 204 14.59 -6.76 -4.94
C TYR A 204 15.27 -5.79 -3.96
N ASN A 205 14.51 -4.99 -3.21
CA ASN A 205 15.01 -4.04 -2.23
C ASN A 205 15.96 -4.65 -1.17
N TYR A 206 15.86 -5.96 -0.94
CA TYR A 206 16.61 -6.67 0.08
C TYR A 206 17.48 -7.75 -0.54
N ASP A 207 18.64 -7.94 0.06
CA ASP A 207 19.50 -9.11 -0.08
C ASP A 207 19.16 -10.09 1.04
N TYR A 208 18.68 -11.27 0.66
CA TYR A 208 18.28 -12.31 1.60
C TYR A 208 19.36 -13.37 1.72
N LYS A 209 19.77 -13.69 2.95
CA LYS A 209 20.85 -14.66 3.22
C LYS A 209 20.43 -15.69 4.25
N ILE A 210 20.61 -16.96 3.90
CA ILE A 210 20.43 -18.06 4.85
C ILE A 210 21.66 -18.10 5.77
N LYS A 211 21.46 -17.81 7.06
CA LYS A 211 22.52 -17.84 8.07
C LYS A 211 22.78 -19.24 8.61
N SER A 212 21.70 -19.99 8.80
CA SER A 212 21.77 -21.38 9.24
C SER A 212 20.51 -22.12 8.80
N LEU A 213 20.67 -23.39 8.48
CA LEU A 213 19.60 -24.29 8.09
C LEU A 213 19.87 -25.66 8.70
N ASN A 214 18.83 -26.26 9.29
CA ASN A 214 18.83 -27.65 9.73
C ASN A 214 17.44 -28.27 9.47
N ALA A 215 17.18 -29.48 9.97
CA ALA A 215 15.89 -30.15 9.75
C ALA A 215 14.71 -29.48 10.49
N VAL A 216 14.93 -28.69 11.53
CA VAL A 216 13.85 -28.10 12.34
C VAL A 216 13.58 -26.66 11.94
N GLU A 217 14.62 -25.92 11.60
CA GLU A 217 14.52 -24.48 11.41
C GLU A 217 15.55 -23.90 10.44
N MET A 218 15.27 -22.65 10.07
CA MET A 218 16.14 -21.79 9.28
C MET A 218 16.22 -20.38 9.89
N ILE A 219 17.39 -19.77 9.79
CA ILE A 219 17.60 -18.35 10.10
C ILE A 219 17.89 -17.61 8.79
N ILE A 220 17.12 -16.57 8.51
CA ILE A 220 17.26 -15.71 7.33
C ILE A 220 17.61 -14.29 7.78
N ASP A 221 18.65 -13.71 7.20
CA ASP A 221 18.88 -12.27 7.23
C ASP A 221 18.26 -11.61 6.01
N SER A 222 17.68 -10.44 6.21
CA SER A 222 17.15 -9.55 5.18
C SER A 222 17.82 -8.19 5.36
N ILE A 223 18.66 -7.84 4.39
CA ILE A 223 19.56 -6.69 4.43
C ILE A 223 19.16 -5.74 3.29
N PRO A 224 18.84 -4.47 3.54
CA PRO A 224 18.60 -3.52 2.45
C PRO A 224 19.81 -3.46 1.51
N ARG A 225 19.58 -3.47 0.20
CA ARG A 225 20.67 -3.36 -0.77
C ARG A 225 21.27 -1.97 -0.75
N SER A 226 22.60 -1.87 -0.76
CA SER A 226 23.30 -0.58 -0.77
C SER A 226 22.94 0.28 -1.96
N GLU A 227 22.82 -0.30 -3.17
CA GLU A 227 22.41 0.44 -4.37
C GLU A 227 21.04 1.12 -4.23
N VAL A 228 20.12 0.49 -3.49
CA VAL A 228 18.78 1.04 -3.25
C VAL A 228 18.82 2.14 -2.19
N LEU A 229 19.65 1.97 -1.15
CA LEU A 229 19.87 3.00 -0.13
C LEU A 229 20.50 4.27 -0.74
N ASP A 230 21.52 4.08 -1.58
CA ASP A 230 22.23 5.16 -2.26
C ASP A 230 21.30 5.92 -3.20
N GLU A 231 20.50 5.22 -4.02
CA GLU A 231 19.57 5.87 -4.96
C GLU A 231 18.43 6.63 -4.26
N LEU A 232 17.98 6.13 -3.10
CA LEU A 232 16.96 6.80 -2.29
C LEU A 232 17.55 7.89 -1.38
N GLU A 233 18.88 8.01 -1.30
CA GLU A 233 19.60 8.93 -0.41
C GLU A 233 19.19 8.77 1.07
N ILE A 234 18.96 7.53 1.53
CA ILE A 234 18.54 7.23 2.91
C ILE A 234 19.50 6.29 3.62
N ARG A 235 19.52 6.37 4.96
CA ARG A 235 20.29 5.42 5.77
C ARG A 235 19.54 4.11 5.91
N GLN A 236 20.27 3.05 6.21
CA GLN A 236 19.70 1.72 6.42
C GLN A 236 18.63 1.68 7.53
N SER A 237 18.78 2.49 8.59
CA SER A 237 17.80 2.59 9.68
C SER A 237 16.47 3.24 9.27
N GLU A 238 16.45 3.93 8.12
CA GLU A 238 15.28 4.63 7.56
C GLU A 238 14.58 3.77 6.49
N PHE A 239 15.11 2.57 6.21
CA PHE A 239 14.63 1.70 5.14
C PHE A 239 13.41 0.88 5.58
N GLY A 240 12.22 1.29 5.12
CA GLY A 240 10.97 0.58 5.38
C GLY A 240 10.35 0.92 6.74
N ASN A 241 9.48 0.03 7.24
CA ASN A 241 8.99 0.08 8.62
C ASN A 241 8.69 -1.32 9.20
N ASN A 242 8.34 -1.36 10.50
CA ASN A 242 8.04 -2.61 11.19
C ASN A 242 6.85 -3.36 10.58
N GLN A 243 5.84 -2.66 10.06
CA GLN A 243 4.67 -3.26 9.43
C GLN A 243 5.04 -4.03 8.16
N VAL A 244 5.93 -3.48 7.32
CA VAL A 244 6.48 -4.19 6.16
C VAL A 244 7.21 -5.47 6.58
N CYS A 245 7.96 -5.43 7.69
CA CYS A 245 8.61 -6.64 8.22
C CYS A 245 7.61 -7.71 8.68
N LEU A 246 6.51 -7.33 9.33
CA LEU A 246 5.46 -8.26 9.73
C LEU A 246 4.78 -8.91 8.52
N THR A 247 4.48 -8.12 7.48
CA THR A 247 3.97 -8.65 6.21
C THR A 247 4.93 -9.64 5.60
N ARG A 248 6.23 -9.32 5.53
CA ARG A 248 7.26 -10.23 5.03
C ARG A 248 7.33 -11.54 5.83
N MET A 249 7.24 -11.48 7.15
CA MET A 249 7.18 -12.69 7.98
C MET A 249 5.98 -13.57 7.62
N GLY A 250 4.84 -12.95 7.31
CA GLY A 250 3.67 -13.66 6.80
C GLY A 250 3.91 -14.35 5.46
N VAL A 251 4.59 -13.68 4.52
CA VAL A 251 4.97 -14.28 3.22
C VAL A 251 5.88 -15.48 3.46
N ILE A 252 6.95 -15.33 4.25
CA ILE A 252 7.88 -16.41 4.59
C ILE A 252 7.14 -17.57 5.27
N SER A 253 6.21 -17.29 6.18
CA SER A 253 5.39 -18.30 6.86
C SER A 253 4.56 -19.14 5.87
N SER A 254 4.16 -18.56 4.75
CA SER A 254 3.27 -19.17 3.76
C SER A 254 3.95 -20.05 2.71
N VAL A 255 5.29 -20.09 2.65
CA VAL A 255 6.04 -20.89 1.66
C VAL A 255 5.56 -22.34 1.55
N PRO A 256 5.32 -23.10 2.65
CA PRO A 256 4.94 -24.50 2.55
C PRO A 256 3.52 -24.70 2.00
N VAL A 257 2.66 -23.68 2.06
CA VAL A 257 1.27 -23.71 1.58
C VAL A 257 1.20 -24.06 0.10
N ALA A 258 2.20 -23.65 -0.67
CA ALA A 258 2.30 -23.95 -2.10
C ALA A 258 2.27 -25.45 -2.42
N ARG A 259 2.69 -26.30 -1.48
CA ARG A 259 2.71 -27.76 -1.65
C ARG A 259 1.79 -28.50 -0.69
N PHE A 260 1.80 -28.11 0.58
CA PHE A 260 1.17 -28.88 1.66
C PHE A 260 -0.20 -28.33 2.07
N GLY A 261 -0.70 -27.29 1.39
CA GLY A 261 -2.04 -26.75 1.61
C GLY A 261 -2.13 -25.73 2.74
N LYS A 262 -3.34 -25.22 2.98
CA LYS A 262 -3.60 -24.01 3.79
C LYS A 262 -3.24 -24.14 5.27
N ASP A 263 -3.06 -25.34 5.79
CA ASP A 263 -2.75 -25.57 7.22
C ASP A 263 -1.25 -25.71 7.49
N SER A 264 -0.41 -25.60 6.46
CA SER A 264 1.04 -25.87 6.53
C SER A 264 1.91 -24.64 6.80
N PHE A 265 1.34 -23.56 7.34
CA PHE A 265 2.12 -22.36 7.67
C PHE A 265 3.25 -22.65 8.66
N SER A 266 4.47 -22.23 8.35
CA SER A 266 5.59 -22.30 9.31
C SER A 266 5.51 -21.16 10.31
N ARG A 267 6.07 -21.37 11.51
CA ARG A 267 6.14 -20.33 12.53
C ARG A 267 7.35 -19.43 12.26
N VAL A 268 7.12 -18.15 12.07
CA VAL A 268 8.17 -17.16 11.82
C VAL A 268 8.22 -16.15 12.96
N THR A 269 9.40 -15.93 13.53
CA THR A 269 9.63 -14.93 14.57
C THR A 269 10.76 -13.98 14.17
N LYS A 270 10.60 -12.69 14.46
CA LYS A 270 11.65 -11.69 14.31
C LYS A 270 12.67 -11.84 15.45
N VAL A 271 13.94 -11.99 15.11
CA VAL A 271 15.06 -12.13 16.07
C VAL A 271 15.81 -10.81 16.21
N LYS A 272 15.98 -10.08 15.09
CA LYS A 272 16.64 -8.77 15.01
C LYS A 272 15.86 -7.86 14.10
N SER A 273 15.92 -6.55 14.34
CA SER A 273 15.23 -5.58 13.51
C SER A 273 16.00 -4.27 13.33
N LEU A 274 16.01 -3.76 12.10
CA LEU A 274 16.53 -2.43 11.79
C LEU A 274 15.86 -1.34 12.65
N TYR A 275 14.57 -1.51 12.94
CA TYR A 275 13.79 -0.56 13.74
C TYR A 275 14.00 -0.70 15.25
N GLU A 276 14.81 -1.67 15.67
CA GLU A 276 15.28 -1.86 17.04
C GLU A 276 16.76 -1.48 17.18
N GLY A 277 17.34 -0.83 16.15
CA GLY A 277 18.74 -0.39 16.13
C GLY A 277 19.75 -1.42 15.63
N GLU A 278 19.29 -2.58 15.14
CA GLU A 278 20.16 -3.60 14.57
C GLU A 278 20.58 -3.24 13.13
N CYS A 279 21.64 -3.89 12.64
CA CYS A 279 22.12 -3.70 11.28
C CYS A 279 21.44 -4.62 10.24
N THR A 280 20.53 -5.50 10.65
CA THR A 280 19.79 -6.38 9.74
C THR A 280 18.41 -6.69 10.32
N ASN A 281 17.47 -7.12 9.46
CA ASN A 281 16.29 -7.83 9.95
C ASN A 281 16.60 -9.33 9.90
N THR A 282 16.50 -10.03 11.03
CA THR A 282 16.73 -11.49 11.08
C THR A 282 15.43 -12.20 11.46
N TYR A 283 15.10 -13.24 10.70
CA TYR A 283 13.90 -14.05 10.90
C TYR A 283 14.30 -15.49 11.23
N ARG A 284 13.68 -16.06 12.27
CA ARG A 284 13.74 -17.48 12.57
C ARG A 284 12.46 -18.14 12.06
N VAL A 285 12.63 -19.14 11.21
CA VAL A 285 11.56 -19.94 10.62
C VAL A 285 11.63 -21.34 11.22
N VAL A 286 10.64 -21.72 12.01
CA VAL A 286 10.48 -23.08 12.51
C VAL A 286 9.50 -23.80 11.60
N PHE A 287 9.98 -24.87 10.98
CA PHE A 287 9.25 -25.59 9.94
C PHE A 287 8.01 -26.29 10.51
N ASN A 288 6.87 -26.07 9.86
CA ASN A 288 5.67 -26.84 10.13
C ASN A 288 5.66 -28.07 9.19
N ARG A 289 6.02 -29.22 9.74
CA ARG A 289 6.03 -30.48 9.00
C ARG A 289 4.62 -31.11 9.08
N PRO A 290 3.94 -31.33 7.95
CA PRO A 290 2.67 -32.07 7.94
C PRO A 290 2.86 -33.53 8.36
#